data_AF-A0A2A2H150-F1
#
_entry.id   AF-A0A2A2H150-F1
#
_cell.length_a   1.000
_cell.length_b   1.000
_cell.length_c   1.000
_cell.angle_alpha   90.00
_cell.angle_beta   90.00
_cell.angle_gamma   90.00
#
_symmetry.space_group_name_H-M   'P 1'
#
loop_
_entity.id
_entity.type
_entity.pdbx_description
1 polymer ?
#
loop_
_entity_poly.entity_id
_entity_poly.type
_entity_poly.pdbx_seq_one_letter_code
_entity_poly.pdbx_strand_id
1 'polypeptide(L)' 'MGSDIILVDGHIRYHKPIVGRPNAVADLCNIRGALDRLARGCQAVIELDVDIGSDKSAHASLFTGTYMVLADGKKQK' A
#
# COMPACT_ATOMS: atom_id res chain seq x y z
N MET A 1 -12.12 1.80 -16.97
CA MET A 1 -11.23 0.64 -16.78
C MET A 1 -10.50 0.92 -15.51
N GLY A 2 -11.06 0.49 -14.40
CA GLY A 2 -10.57 0.82 -13.06
C GLY A 2 -10.57 -0.47 -12.28
N SER A 3 -9.40 -1.03 -12.06
CA SER A 3 -9.23 -2.12 -11.11
C SER A 3 -9.58 -1.62 -9.72
N ASP A 4 -10.45 -2.33 -9.00
CA ASP A 4 -10.73 -2.03 -7.60
C ASP A 4 -9.51 -2.40 -6.75
N ILE A 5 -9.12 -1.49 -5.85
CA ILE A 5 -8.05 -1.73 -4.87
C ILE A 5 -8.69 -1.72 -3.50
N ILE A 6 -8.59 -2.85 -2.80
CA ILE A 6 -9.23 -3.07 -1.50
C ILE A 6 -8.14 -3.22 -0.45
N LEU A 7 -8.19 -2.43 0.62
CA LEU A 7 -7.38 -2.67 1.81
C LEU A 7 -7.97 -3.87 2.57
N VAL A 8 -7.23 -4.98 2.59
CA VAL A 8 -7.65 -6.23 3.24
C VAL A 8 -7.19 -6.26 4.69
N ASP A 9 -5.99 -5.76 4.96
CA ASP A 9 -5.43 -5.66 6.31
C ASP A 9 -4.56 -4.41 6.43
N GLY A 10 -4.46 -3.87 7.65
CA GLY A 10 -3.69 -2.66 7.92
C GLY A 10 -3.10 -2.68 9.32
N HIS A 11 -1.79 -2.53 9.41
CA HIS A 11 -1.06 -2.47 10.68
C HIS A 11 -0.24 -1.18 10.77
N ILE A 12 -0.34 -0.45 11.88
CA ILE A 12 0.47 0.74 12.13
C ILE A 12 1.35 0.50 13.35
N ARG A 13 2.66 0.69 13.17
CA ARG A 13 3.64 0.73 14.25
C ARG A 13 4.01 2.17 14.57
N TYR A 14 3.74 2.59 15.80
CA TYR A 14 4.10 3.91 16.31
C TYR A 14 5.43 3.84 17.06
N HIS A 15 6.46 4.50 16.56
CA HIS A 15 7.79 4.51 17.18
C HIS A 15 8.00 5.75 18.06
N LYS A 16 7.46 6.90 17.64
CA LYS A 16 7.56 8.18 18.34
C LYS A 16 6.45 9.13 17.88
N PRO A 17 6.14 10.20 18.64
CA PRO A 17 5.14 11.18 18.24
C PRO A 17 5.48 11.87 16.92
N ILE A 18 4.45 12.20 16.14
CA ILE A 18 4.56 13.06 14.97
C ILE A 18 4.39 14.51 15.43
N VAL A 19 5.41 15.33 15.19
CA VAL A 19 5.44 16.75 15.59
C VAL A 19 5.60 17.60 14.33
N GLY A 20 4.84 18.68 14.20
CA GLY A 20 4.85 19.51 12.99
C GLY A 20 3.85 19.01 11.94
N ARG A 21 4.15 19.24 10.65
CA ARG A 21 3.23 18.88 9.56
C ARG A 21 3.46 17.43 9.14
N PRO A 22 2.47 16.54 9.28
CA PRO A 22 2.65 15.13 8.91
C PRO A 22 2.86 14.96 7.41
N ASN A 23 3.68 13.98 7.05
CA ASN A 23 3.84 13.46 5.70
C ASN A 23 3.83 11.93 5.73
N ALA A 24 3.55 11.33 4.57
CA ALA A 24 3.58 9.89 4.37
C ALA A 24 4.24 9.60 3.02
N VAL A 25 5.20 8.68 3.00
CA VAL A 25 5.98 8.33 1.82
C VAL A 25 5.75 6.86 1.52
N ALA A 26 5.14 6.60 0.36
CA ALA A 26 5.00 5.28 -0.22
C ALA A 26 6.01 5.15 -1.36
N ASP A 27 6.95 4.22 -1.24
CA ASP A 27 7.94 3.93 -2.28
C ASP A 27 7.54 2.65 -3.03
N LEU A 28 7.67 2.65 -4.36
CA LEU A 28 7.47 1.46 -5.18
C LEU A 28 8.45 0.33 -4.81
N CYS A 29 9.64 0.68 -4.31
CA CYS A 29 10.63 -0.27 -3.80
C CYS A 29 10.15 -1.00 -2.54
N ASN A 30 9.18 -0.42 -1.83
CA ASN A 30 8.58 -0.98 -0.61
C ASN A 30 7.29 -1.77 -0.89
N ILE A 31 7.00 -2.04 -2.17
CA ILE A 31 5.89 -2.88 -2.58
C ILE A 31 6.37 -4.33 -2.68
N ARG A 32 5.61 -5.23 -2.08
CA ARG A 32 5.81 -6.68 -2.14
C ARG A 32 4.54 -7.34 -2.65
N GLY A 33 4.69 -8.50 -3.29
CA GLY A 33 3.56 -9.31 -3.77
C GLY A 33 3.59 -9.59 -5.26
N ALA A 34 2.55 -10.25 -5.73
CA ALA A 34 2.51 -10.86 -7.06
C ALA A 34 1.86 -9.93 -8.10
N LEU A 35 2.49 -8.78 -8.37
CA LEU A 35 1.98 -7.79 -9.35
C LEU A 35 1.89 -8.36 -10.77
N ASP A 36 2.75 -9.32 -11.12
CA ASP A 36 2.75 -10.01 -12.42
C ASP A 36 1.40 -10.71 -12.71
N ARG A 37 0.63 -11.06 -11.67
CA ARG A 37 -0.71 -11.64 -11.80
C ARG A 37 -1.70 -10.65 -12.40
N LEU A 38 -1.55 -9.36 -12.12
CA LEU A 38 -2.42 -8.32 -12.68
C LEU A 38 -2.28 -8.21 -14.19
N ALA A 39 -1.06 -8.36 -14.71
CA ALA A 39 -0.81 -8.36 -16.16
C ALA A 39 -1.52 -9.52 -16.88
N ARG A 40 -1.84 -10.61 -16.16
CA ARG A 40 -2.61 -11.75 -16.67
C ARG A 40 -4.12 -11.62 -16.49
N GLY A 41 -4.60 -10.49 -15.95
CA GLY A 41 -6.00 -10.28 -15.62
C GLY A 41 -6.46 -11.05 -14.37
N CYS A 42 -5.52 -11.54 -13.56
CA CYS A 42 -5.84 -12.19 -12.29
C CYS A 42 -5.80 -11.16 -11.16
N GLN A 43 -6.54 -11.45 -10.09
CA GLN A 43 -6.42 -10.71 -8.83
C GLN A 43 -5.01 -10.91 -8.22
N ALA A 44 -4.51 -9.89 -7.53
CA ALA A 44 -3.23 -9.93 -6.84
C ALA A 44 -3.36 -9.38 -5.42
N VAL A 45 -2.58 -9.95 -4.50
CA VAL A 45 -2.39 -9.40 -3.15
C VAL A 45 -1.03 -8.69 -3.13
N ILE A 46 -1.02 -7.47 -2.59
CA ILE A 46 0.10 -6.56 -2.57
C ILE A 46 0.28 -6.06 -1.13
N GLU A 47 1.48 -6.15 -0.58
CA GLU A 47 1.84 -5.51 0.68
C GLU A 47 2.62 -4.23 0.37
N LEU A 48 2.31 -3.14 1.07
CA LEU A 48 2.97 -1.85 0.94
C LEU A 48 3.33 -1.30 2.31
N ASP A 49 4.60 -0.95 2.46
CA ASP A 49 5.10 -0.19 3.60
C ASP A 49 5.10 1.32 3.28
N VAL A 50 4.44 2.10 4.14
CA VAL A 50 4.36 3.57 4.07
C VAL A 50 5.04 4.16 5.30
N ASP A 51 6.09 4.93 5.04
CA ASP A 51 6.80 5.64 6.10
C ASP A 51 6.05 6.92 6.45
N ILE A 52 5.73 7.10 7.73
CA ILE A 52 4.96 8.24 8.22
C ILE A 52 5.85 9.07 9.14
N GLY A 53 5.92 10.36 8.88
CA GLY A 53 6.74 11.27 9.65
C GLY A 53 6.34 12.73 9.49
N SER A 54 7.32 13.60 9.63
CA SER A 54 7.21 15.03 9.35
C SER A 54 8.61 15.59 9.09
N ASP A 55 8.67 16.89 8.78
CA ASP A 55 9.92 17.67 8.73
C ASP A 55 10.73 17.62 10.04
N LYS A 56 10.05 17.39 11.18
CA LYS A 56 10.65 17.38 12.52
C LYS A 56 10.73 15.99 13.16
N SER A 57 10.09 14.98 12.57
CA SER A 57 10.03 13.62 13.08
C SER A 57 9.99 12.63 11.92
N ALA A 58 11.10 12.48 11.21
CA ALA A 58 11.24 11.47 10.16
C ALA A 58 11.13 10.04 10.75
N HIS A 59 10.50 9.12 10.02
CA HIS A 59 10.33 7.72 10.43
C HIS A 59 9.63 7.59 11.80
N ALA A 60 8.57 8.36 12.02
CA ALA A 60 7.84 8.35 13.29
C ALA A 60 6.93 7.14 13.45
N SER A 61 6.40 6.63 12.34
CA SER A 61 5.53 5.47 12.30
C SER A 61 5.67 4.76 10.96
N LEU A 62 5.36 3.46 10.95
CA LEU A 62 5.32 2.66 9.74
C LEU A 62 3.92 2.07 9.61
N PHE A 63 3.26 2.33 8.49
CA PHE A 63 2.03 1.64 8.12
C PHE A 63 2.36 0.53 7.12
N THR A 64 1.98 -0.70 7.45
CA THR A 64 2.05 -1.85 6.57
C THR A 64 0.61 -2.20 6.17
N GLY A 65 0.29 -2.01 4.90
CA GLY A 65 -1.04 -2.32 4.35
C GLY A 65 -0.97 -3.54 3.42
N THR A 66 -1.93 -4.44 3.56
CA THR A 66 -2.17 -5.53 2.60
C THR A 66 -3.37 -5.18 1.74
N TYR A 67 -3.16 -5.14 0.44
CA TYR A 67 -4.13 -4.73 -0.57
C TYR A 67 -4.47 -5.89 -1.50
N MET A 68 -5.75 -6.08 -1.79
CA MET A 68 -6.20 -6.92 -2.89
C MET A 68 -6.54 -6.02 -4.08
N VAL A 69 -5.90 -6.27 -5.20
CA VAL A 69 -6.16 -5.59 -6.46
C VAL A 69 -6.99 -6.52 -7.34
N LEU A 70 -8.18 -6.06 -7.68
CA LEU A 70 -9.10 -6.74 -8.57
C LEU A 70 -8.85 -6.29 -10.00
N ALA A 71 -8.37 -7.21 -10.84
CA ALA A 71 -8.34 -6.94 -12.27
C ALA A 71 -9.78 -6.87 -12.79
N ASP A 72 -10.08 -5.86 -13.60
CA ASP A 72 -11.30 -5.81 -14.43
C ASP A 72 -11.23 -6.99 -15.41
N GLY A 73 -11.67 -8.17 -14.97
CA GLY A 73 -11.80 -9.33 -15.83
C GLY A 73 -12.73 -8.94 -16.97
N LYS A 74 -12.25 -8.97 -18.22
CA LYS A 74 -13.13 -8.88 -19.38
C LYS A 74 -14.27 -9.86 -19.13
N LYS A 75 -15.52 -9.38 -19.15
CA LYS A 75 -16.68 -10.26 -19.16
C LYS A 75 -16.48 -11.24 -20.31
N GLN A 76 -16.15 -12.49 -19.99
CA GLN A 76 -16.19 -13.58 -20.95
C GLN A 76 -17.65 -13.67 -21.40
N LYS A 77 -17.87 -13.27 -22.65
CA LYS A 77 -19.10 -13.52 -23.39
C LYS A 77 -18.86 -14.78 -24.22
#